data_AF-A0A7Y9S5M8-F1
#
_entry.id   AF-A0A7Y9S5M8-F1
#
_cell.length_a   1.000
_cell.length_b   1.000
_cell.length_c   1.000
_cell.angle_alpha   90.00
_cell.angle_beta   90.00
_cell.angle_gamma   90.00
#
_symmetry.space_group_name_H-M   'P 1'
#
loop_
_entity.id
_entity.type
_entity.pdbx_description
1 polymer ?
#
loop_
_entity_poly.entity_id
_entity_poly.type
_entity_poly.pdbx_seq_one_letter_code
_entity_poly.pdbx_strand_id
1 'polypeptide(L)'
;MQLFADAWNNPHFTRYEIPGVDLNRVLAKEYGLVIEQIHLDHLRQVATSIEAGQYPDRNGKIHHRGEGQPIFHIVHSVAGSEKQLRNQWFIVHETEKPEPLRIVPFEEMARRHRLPRYLEVYIQRHLGIKLSRNDSSEPRRQPSRGCHLRHNELNYFPSLEANC
;
A
#
# COMPACT_ATOMS: atom_id res chain seq x y z
N MET A 1 -33.42 -13.18 18.19
CA MET A 1 -33.87 -12.79 16.85
C MET A 1 -35.39 -12.67 16.74
N GLN A 2 -36.20 -13.55 17.33
CA GLN A 2 -37.67 -13.50 17.26
C GLN A 2 -38.27 -12.16 17.74
N LEU A 3 -37.85 -11.68 18.92
CA LEU A 3 -38.29 -10.40 19.49
C LEU A 3 -38.10 -9.19 18.55
N PHE A 4 -36.98 -9.18 17.81
CA PHE A 4 -36.70 -8.09 16.86
C PHE A 4 -37.59 -8.19 15.62
N ALA A 5 -37.80 -9.40 15.08
CA ALA A 5 -38.68 -9.60 13.94
C ALA A 5 -40.14 -9.27 14.30
N ASP A 6 -40.59 -9.65 15.50
CA ASP A 6 -41.94 -9.37 15.98
C ASP A 6 -42.14 -7.85 16.17
N ALA A 7 -41.13 -7.14 16.69
CA ALA A 7 -41.18 -5.68 16.79
C ALA A 7 -41.11 -4.98 15.42
N TRP A 8 -40.27 -5.48 14.50
CA TRP A 8 -40.08 -4.88 13.18
C TRP A 8 -41.33 -5.01 12.28
N ASN A 9 -42.10 -6.07 12.47
CA ASN A 9 -43.31 -6.35 11.70
C ASN A 9 -44.60 -5.86 12.38
N ASN A 10 -44.53 -5.31 13.59
CA ASN A 10 -45.70 -4.79 14.30
C ASN A 10 -46.09 -3.41 13.74
N PRO A 11 -47.27 -3.27 13.10
CA PRO A 11 -47.70 -2.01 12.49
C PRO A 11 -48.02 -0.90 13.50
N HIS A 12 -48.10 -1.21 14.79
CA HIS A 12 -48.32 -0.24 15.86
C HIS A 12 -47.02 0.39 16.38
N PHE A 13 -45.86 -0.09 15.94
CA PHE A 13 -44.57 0.51 16.28
C PHE A 13 -44.11 1.46 15.19
N THR A 14 -43.55 2.59 15.63
CA THR A 14 -42.96 3.56 14.71
C THR A 14 -41.69 2.98 14.12
N ARG A 15 -41.75 2.70 12.82
CA ARG A 15 -40.57 2.35 12.02
C ARG A 15 -40.06 3.60 11.32
N TYR A 16 -38.76 3.81 11.41
CA TYR A 16 -38.05 4.75 10.57
C TYR A 16 -36.89 4.01 9.91
N GLU A 17 -36.88 3.98 8.59
CA GLU A 17 -35.78 3.44 7.81
C GLU A 17 -34.94 4.60 7.32
N ILE A 18 -33.69 4.66 7.76
CA ILE A 18 -32.73 5.60 7.20
C ILE A 18 -32.54 5.20 5.73
N PRO A 19 -32.76 6.09 4.76
CA PRO A 19 -32.51 5.77 3.36
C PRO A 19 -31.10 5.23 3.20
N GLY A 20 -30.95 4.15 2.42
CA GLY A 20 -29.64 3.60 2.11
C GLY A 20 -28.73 4.70 1.56
N VAL A 21 -27.67 5.01 2.30
CA VAL A 21 -26.67 5.97 1.84
C VAL A 21 -25.80 5.28 0.80
N ASP A 22 -25.74 5.84 -0.40
CA ASP A 22 -24.76 5.44 -1.41
C ASP A 22 -23.38 5.88 -0.94
N LEU A 23 -22.70 4.99 -0.20
CA LEU A 23 -21.38 5.24 0.36
C LEU A 23 -20.36 5.59 -0.73
N ASN A 24 -20.45 4.99 -1.91
CA ASN A 24 -19.55 5.31 -3.01
C ASN A 24 -19.77 6.74 -3.50
N ARG A 25 -21.03 7.19 -3.58
CA ARG A 25 -21.36 8.59 -3.92
C ARG A 25 -20.94 9.58 -2.85
N VAL A 26 -21.06 9.24 -1.57
CA VAL A 26 -20.63 10.11 -0.45
C VAL A 26 -19.12 10.19 -0.37
N LEU A 27 -18.41 9.07 -0.46
CA LEU A 27 -16.95 9.02 -0.43
C LEU A 27 -16.33 9.69 -1.65
N ALA A 28 -16.98 9.63 -2.83
CA ALA A 28 -16.51 10.31 -4.03
C ALA A 28 -16.47 11.85 -3.91
N LYS A 29 -17.15 12.47 -2.92
CA LYS A 29 -17.06 13.92 -2.68
C LYS A 29 -15.80 14.35 -1.93
N GLU A 30 -15.15 13.43 -1.21
CA GLU A 30 -13.96 13.75 -0.38
C GLU A 30 -12.72 12.91 -0.74
N TYR A 31 -12.90 11.79 -1.46
CA TYR A 31 -11.84 10.86 -1.85
C TYR A 31 -11.92 10.53 -3.35
N GLY A 32 -10.77 10.32 -3.99
CA GLY A 32 -10.69 9.89 -5.38
C GLY A 32 -10.85 8.37 -5.52
N LEU A 33 -11.44 7.92 -6.64
CA LEU A 33 -11.50 6.50 -6.98
C LEU A 33 -10.12 5.99 -7.40
N VAL A 34 -9.63 4.94 -6.75
CA VAL A 34 -8.45 4.16 -7.18
C VAL A 34 -8.95 2.85 -7.78
N ILE A 35 -8.35 2.46 -8.90
CA ILE A 35 -8.64 1.20 -9.57
C ILE A 35 -7.35 0.40 -9.62
N GLU A 36 -7.35 -0.78 -9.01
CA GLU A 36 -6.18 -1.63 -8.87
C GLU A 36 -6.55 -3.10 -9.11
N GLN A 37 -5.70 -3.80 -9.86
CA GLN A 37 -5.81 -5.24 -10.08
C GLN A 37 -4.71 -5.95 -9.28
N ILE A 38 -5.10 -6.92 -8.45
CA ILE A 38 -4.17 -7.70 -7.64
C ILE A 38 -4.01 -9.09 -8.24
N HIS A 39 -2.78 -9.45 -8.58
CA HIS A 39 -2.39 -10.79 -8.99
C HIS A 39 -1.57 -11.46 -7.87
N LEU A 40 -1.95 -12.67 -7.48
CA LEU A 40 -1.25 -13.46 -6.47
C LEU A 40 -0.54 -14.65 -7.13
N ASP A 41 0.78 -14.70 -7.01
CA ASP A 41 1.59 -15.87 -7.34
C ASP A 41 1.96 -16.60 -6.04
N HIS A 42 1.21 -17.65 -5.71
CA HIS A 42 1.42 -18.42 -4.49
C HIS A 42 2.71 -19.24 -4.49
N LEU A 43 3.20 -19.65 -5.66
CA LEU A 43 4.44 -20.44 -5.77
C LEU A 43 5.66 -19.56 -5.46
N ARG A 44 5.65 -18.33 -5.96
CA ARG A 44 6.72 -17.36 -5.72
C ARG A 44 6.49 -16.50 -4.47
N GLN A 45 5.32 -16.61 -3.84
CA GLN A 45 4.89 -15.78 -2.71
C GLN A 45 4.97 -14.28 -3.03
N VAL A 46 4.43 -13.90 -4.19
CA VAL A 46 4.42 -12.53 -4.70
C VAL A 46 2.99 -12.04 -4.87
N ALA A 47 2.73 -10.82 -4.43
CA ALA A 47 1.54 -10.05 -4.78
C ALA A 47 1.94 -8.91 -5.72
N THR A 48 1.33 -8.85 -6.90
CA THR A 48 1.52 -7.77 -7.87
C THR A 48 0.25 -6.94 -7.94
N SER A 49 0.39 -5.65 -7.71
CA SER A 49 -0.70 -4.69 -7.68
C SER A 49 -0.51 -3.71 -8.84
N ILE A 50 -1.47 -3.69 -9.76
CA ILE A 50 -1.41 -2.93 -11.01
C ILE A 50 -2.52 -1.89 -10.98
N GLU A 51 -2.18 -0.62 -10.73
CA GLU A 51 -3.15 0.45 -10.92
C GLU A 51 -3.55 0.58 -12.41
N ALA A 52 -4.81 0.91 -12.65
CA ALA A 52 -5.36 1.09 -13.98
C ALA A 52 -6.14 2.41 -14.10
N GLY A 53 -6.08 3.02 -15.29
CA GLY A 53 -6.87 4.20 -15.65
C GLY A 53 -8.38 3.98 -15.59
N GLN A 54 -8.81 2.76 -15.95
CA GLN A 54 -10.21 2.41 -16.09
C GLN A 54 -10.43 0.91 -15.86
N TYR A 55 -11.65 0.55 -15.50
CA TYR A 55 -12.04 -0.86 -15.37
C TYR A 55 -13.53 -1.06 -15.72
N PRO A 56 -13.86 -2.02 -16.59
CA PRO A 56 -15.24 -2.39 -16.85
C PRO A 56 -15.80 -3.22 -15.67
N ASP A 57 -16.95 -2.83 -15.13
CA ASP A 57 -17.65 -3.68 -14.16
C ASP A 57 -18.34 -4.89 -14.81
N ARG A 58 -18.97 -5.71 -13.98
CA ARG A 58 -19.69 -6.93 -14.40
C ARG A 58 -20.81 -6.69 -15.43
N ASN A 59 -21.31 -5.46 -15.55
CA ASN A 59 -22.36 -5.09 -16.49
C ASN A 59 -21.78 -4.39 -17.73
N GLY A 60 -20.46 -4.31 -17.85
CA GLY A 60 -19.75 -3.63 -18.94
C GLY A 60 -19.67 -2.10 -18.78
N LYS A 61 -20.11 -1.53 -17.66
CA LYS A 61 -19.96 -0.08 -17.43
C LYS A 61 -18.50 0.21 -17.08
N ILE A 62 -17.90 1.17 -17.78
CA ILE A 62 -16.52 1.61 -17.53
C ILE A 62 -16.50 2.57 -16.34
N HIS A 63 -15.64 2.27 -15.36
CA HIS A 63 -15.29 3.16 -14.27
C HIS A 63 -13.93 3.79 -14.54
N HIS A 64 -13.80 5.08 -14.26
CA HIS A 64 -12.55 5.84 -14.42
C HIS A 64 -12.00 6.23 -13.06
N ARG A 65 -10.70 6.08 -12.87
CA ARG A 65 -10.02 6.53 -11.66
C ARG A 65 -10.13 8.06 -11.49
N GLY A 66 -9.95 8.53 -10.26
CA GLY A 66 -9.74 9.95 -9.99
C GLY A 66 -8.33 10.42 -10.38
N GLU A 67 -8.14 11.74 -10.47
CA GLU A 67 -6.87 12.35 -10.89
C GLU A 67 -5.90 12.64 -9.72
N GLY A 68 -6.35 12.46 -8.48
CA GLY A 68 -5.59 12.85 -7.27
C GLY A 68 -4.41 11.95 -6.91
N GLN A 69 -4.26 10.79 -7.57
CA GLN A 69 -3.15 9.86 -7.36
C GLN A 69 -2.45 9.63 -8.72
N PRO A 70 -1.12 9.51 -8.80
CA PRO A 70 -0.45 9.03 -10.01
C PRO A 70 -0.67 7.53 -10.23
N ILE A 71 -0.57 7.04 -11.46
CA ILE A 71 -0.58 5.59 -11.72
C ILE A 71 0.78 5.00 -11.33
N PHE A 72 0.75 3.94 -10.55
CA PHE A 72 1.94 3.15 -10.23
C PHE A 72 1.59 1.68 -10.02
N HIS A 73 2.61 0.84 -9.97
CA HIS A 73 2.49 -0.58 -9.70
C HIS A 73 3.36 -0.95 -8.50
N ILE A 74 2.90 -1.92 -7.73
CA ILE A 74 3.61 -2.46 -6.59
C ILE A 74 3.82 -3.95 -6.80
N VAL A 75 5.06 -4.41 -6.65
CA VAL A 75 5.33 -5.83 -6.36
C VAL A 75 5.71 -5.93 -4.89
N HIS A 76 4.95 -6.71 -4.15
CA HIS A 76 5.20 -7.03 -2.76
C HIS A 76 5.55 -8.51 -2.63
N SER A 77 6.67 -8.79 -1.97
CA SER A 77 7.12 -10.16 -1.71
C SER A 77 7.81 -10.27 -0.35
N VAL A 78 7.96 -11.52 0.09
CA VAL A 78 8.76 -11.86 1.26
C VAL A 78 9.92 -12.72 0.81
N ALA A 79 11.13 -12.36 1.22
CA ALA A 79 12.36 -13.10 0.94
C ALA A 79 13.08 -13.48 2.24
N GLY A 80 14.17 -14.24 2.11
CA GLY A 80 14.98 -14.65 3.26
C GLY A 80 14.55 -15.98 3.87
N SER A 81 15.10 -16.29 5.04
CA SER A 81 14.78 -17.53 5.77
C SER A 81 13.72 -17.27 6.84
N GLU A 82 13.13 -18.33 7.39
CA GLU A 82 12.17 -18.23 8.50
C GLU A 82 12.70 -17.43 9.69
N LYS A 83 14.03 -17.48 9.93
CA LYS A 83 14.69 -16.75 11.02
C LYS A 83 15.04 -15.31 10.65
N GLN A 84 15.00 -14.96 9.36
CA GLN A 84 15.34 -13.63 8.87
C GLN A 84 14.53 -13.30 7.62
N LEU A 85 13.22 -13.06 7.83
CA LEU A 85 12.32 -12.62 6.78
C LEU A 85 12.66 -11.18 6.37
N ARG A 86 12.62 -10.94 5.07
CA ARG A 86 12.84 -9.64 4.43
C ARG A 86 11.61 -9.25 3.64
N ASN A 87 10.98 -8.17 4.06
CA ASN A 87 9.91 -7.53 3.32
C ASN A 87 10.50 -6.82 2.09
N GLN A 88 10.00 -7.12 0.88
CA GLN A 88 10.48 -6.55 -0.37
C GLN A 88 9.34 -5.80 -1.08
N TRP A 89 9.63 -4.58 -1.51
CA TRP A 89 8.71 -3.72 -2.23
C TRP A 89 9.43 -3.20 -3.47
N PHE A 90 8.80 -3.37 -4.63
CA PHE A 90 9.20 -2.72 -5.87
C PHE A 90 8.04 -1.83 -6.30
N ILE A 91 8.32 -0.54 -6.46
CA ILE A 91 7.31 0.45 -6.84
C ILE A 91 7.74 1.09 -8.16
N VAL A 92 6.87 1.02 -9.16
CA VAL A 92 7.11 1.59 -10.49
C VAL A 92 6.05 2.63 -10.75
N HIS A 93 6.44 3.89 -10.94
CA HIS A 93 5.51 4.94 -11.35
C HIS A 93 5.43 5.00 -12.87
N GLU A 94 4.22 5.06 -13.41
CA GLU A 94 4.02 5.37 -14.83
C GLU A 94 4.15 6.90 -15.01
N THR A 95 5.32 7.33 -15.45
CA THR A 95 5.64 8.74 -15.76
C THR A 95 6.27 8.81 -17.14
N GLU A 96 5.97 9.84 -17.93
CA GLU A 96 6.59 10.05 -19.25
C GLU A 96 8.12 10.18 -19.17
N LYS A 97 8.62 10.76 -18.07
CA LYS A 97 10.05 10.93 -17.76
C LYS A 97 10.30 10.65 -16.28
N PRO A 98 11.50 10.21 -15.89
CA PRO A 98 11.83 10.01 -14.48
C PRO A 98 11.58 11.28 -13.64
N GLU A 99 10.85 11.15 -12.54
CA GLU A 99 10.53 12.24 -11.61
C GLU A 99 11.13 11.93 -10.22
N PRO A 100 12.38 12.34 -9.92
CA PRO A 100 13.08 11.95 -8.68
C PRO A 100 12.34 12.31 -7.39
N LEU A 101 11.58 13.42 -7.39
CA LEU A 101 10.82 13.86 -6.22
C LEU A 101 9.74 12.86 -5.78
N ARG A 102 9.25 12.00 -6.69
CA ARG A 102 8.27 10.95 -6.35
C ARG A 102 8.86 9.82 -5.51
N ILE A 103 10.18 9.67 -5.51
CA ILE A 103 10.89 8.61 -4.78
C ILE A 103 11.11 9.00 -3.31
N VAL A 104 11.23 10.30 -3.03
CA VAL A 104 11.58 10.85 -1.71
C VAL A 104 10.71 10.31 -0.56
N PRO A 105 9.37 10.25 -0.67
CA PRO A 105 8.53 9.69 0.41
C PRO A 105 8.85 8.22 0.72
N PHE A 106 9.17 7.43 -0.30
CA PHE A 106 9.50 6.01 -0.15
C PHE A 106 10.90 5.81 0.44
N GLU A 107 11.87 6.65 0.10
CA GLU A 107 13.18 6.67 0.77
C GLU A 107 13.05 7.02 2.24
N GLU A 108 12.25 8.04 2.58
CA GLU A 108 12.00 8.37 3.98
C GLU A 108 11.34 7.22 4.73
N MET A 109 10.37 6.56 4.11
CA MET A 109 9.74 5.37 4.67
C MET A 109 10.76 4.25 4.91
N ALA A 110 11.63 3.97 3.94
CA ALA A 110 12.68 2.96 4.06
C ALA A 110 13.70 3.31 5.17
N ARG A 111 14.09 4.58 5.31
CA ARG A 111 15.03 5.04 6.34
C ARG A 111 14.47 4.93 7.76
N ARG A 112 13.16 5.08 7.94
CA ARG A 112 12.54 5.09 9.29
C ARG A 112 12.64 3.75 10.02
N HIS A 113 12.98 2.63 9.34
CA HIS A 113 13.08 1.27 9.91
C HIS A 113 11.90 0.93 10.85
N ARG A 114 10.74 1.52 10.57
CA ARG A 114 9.56 1.52 11.42
C ARG A 114 8.35 1.20 10.58
N LEU A 115 7.41 0.51 11.19
CA LEU A 115 6.09 0.33 10.59
C LEU A 115 5.41 1.69 10.49
N PRO A 116 4.75 2.01 9.37
CA PRO A 116 3.78 3.09 9.31
C PRO A 116 2.78 3.02 10.47
N ARG A 117 2.40 4.17 11.02
CA ARG A 117 1.58 4.25 12.25
C ARG A 117 0.25 3.50 12.13
N TYR A 118 -0.37 3.49 10.97
CA TYR A 118 -1.63 2.78 10.75
C TYR A 118 -1.47 1.26 10.92
N LEU A 119 -0.35 0.68 10.45
CA LEU A 119 -0.04 -0.74 10.65
C LEU A 119 0.22 -1.05 12.13
N GLU A 120 0.95 -0.18 12.84
CA GLU A 120 1.16 -0.34 14.29
C GLU A 120 -0.18 -0.39 15.04
N VAL A 121 -1.10 0.52 14.72
CA VAL A 121 -2.43 0.60 15.33
C VAL A 121 -3.24 -0.65 15.01
N TYR A 122 -3.24 -1.10 13.75
CA TYR A 122 -3.94 -2.32 13.36
C TYR A 122 -3.41 -3.55 14.12
N ILE A 123 -2.10 -3.75 14.15
CA ILE A 123 -1.46 -4.88 14.84
C ILE A 123 -1.78 -4.88 16.34
N GLN A 124 -1.67 -3.72 17.00
CA GLN A 124 -1.91 -3.62 18.44
C GLN A 124 -3.40 -3.70 18.80
N ARG A 125 -4.26 -2.97 18.08
CA ARG A 125 -5.68 -2.84 18.45
C ARG A 125 -6.57 -3.93 17.89
N HIS A 126 -6.23 -4.53 16.75
CA HIS A 126 -7.10 -5.49 16.07
C HIS A 126 -6.52 -6.90 16.09
N LEU A 127 -5.19 -7.03 15.96
CA LEU A 127 -4.54 -8.35 16.12
C LEU A 127 -4.13 -8.65 17.58
N GLY A 128 -4.16 -7.66 18.48
CA GLY A 128 -3.80 -7.83 19.89
C GLY A 128 -2.31 -8.11 20.13
N ILE A 129 -1.46 -7.91 19.14
CA ILE A 129 -0.02 -8.21 19.24
C ILE A 129 0.70 -6.98 19.80
N LYS A 130 1.40 -7.14 20.93
CA LYS A 130 2.21 -6.08 21.52
C LYS A 130 3.51 -5.91 20.74
N LEU A 131 3.65 -4.76 20.07
CA LEU A 131 4.90 -4.38 19.41
C LEU A 131 5.92 -3.84 20.43
N SER A 132 7.12 -4.42 20.45
CA SER A 132 8.29 -3.91 21.20
C SER A 132 9.25 -3.19 20.25
N ARG A 133 9.69 -1.97 20.63
CA ARG A 133 10.69 -1.22 19.86
C ARG A 133 12.08 -1.74 20.20
N ASN A 134 12.92 -1.88 19.17
CA ASN A 134 14.34 -2.14 19.36
C ASN A 134 15.07 -0.83 19.05
N ASP A 135 15.40 -0.04 20.07
CA ASP A 135 16.03 1.28 19.92
C ASP A 135 17.50 1.20 19.42
N SER A 136 17.96 0.00 19.07
CA SER A 136 19.32 -0.28 18.59
C SER A 136 19.55 0.03 17.10
N SER A 137 18.53 0.52 16.38
CA SER A 137 18.60 0.86 14.94
C SER A 137 18.84 2.35 14.65
N GLU A 138 19.31 3.14 15.61
CA GLU A 138 19.98 4.40 15.24
C GLU A 138 21.27 4.06 14.48
N PRO A 139 21.52 4.63 13.29
CA PRO A 139 22.78 4.39 12.60
C PRO A 139 23.91 4.93 13.48
N ARG A 140 24.75 4.02 14.01
CA ARG A 140 26.00 4.41 14.66
C ARG A 140 26.77 5.30 13.68
N ARG A 141 26.98 6.57 14.04
CA ARG A 141 27.84 7.48 13.28
C ARG A 141 29.21 6.82 13.10
N GLN A 142 29.50 6.33 11.90
CA GLN A 142 30.86 5.91 11.55
C GLN A 142 31.65 7.17 11.17
N PRO A 143 32.87 7.35 11.71
CA PRO A 143 33.72 8.48 11.35
C PRO A 143 34.21 8.31 9.92
N SER A 144 34.06 9.37 9.13
CA SER A 144 34.48 9.47 7.73
C SER A 144 35.95 9.08 7.55
N ARG A 145 36.20 7.97 6.84
CA ARG A 145 37.51 7.66 6.28
C ARG A 145 37.36 7.11 4.87
N GLY A 146 37.89 7.86 3.91
CA GLY A 146 38.67 7.34 2.78
C GLY A 146 37.92 6.53 1.73
N CYS A 147 37.69 7.16 0.58
CA CYS A 147 37.46 6.53 -0.70
C CYS A 147 38.39 5.32 -0.92
N HIS A 148 37.83 4.14 -1.23
CA HIS A 148 38.44 3.08 -2.06
C HIS A 148 37.34 2.13 -2.55
N LEU A 149 36.91 2.30 -3.80
CA LEU A 149 36.04 1.37 -4.50
C LEU A 149 36.87 0.19 -5.02
N ARG A 150 36.51 -1.05 -4.67
CA ARG A 150 36.82 -2.22 -5.48
C ARG A 150 35.51 -2.79 -6.02
N HIS A 151 35.45 -2.84 -7.35
CA HIS A 151 34.40 -3.47 -8.14
C HIS A 151 34.22 -4.93 -7.74
N ASN A 152 32.97 -5.36 -7.60
CA ASN A 152 32.59 -6.66 -8.12
C ASN A 152 31.13 -6.64 -8.59
N GLU A 153 30.97 -7.11 -9.81
CA GLU A 153 29.81 -7.05 -10.67
C GLU A 153 28.70 -7.99 -10.20
N LEU A 154 27.45 -7.53 -10.29
CA LEU A 154 26.31 -8.32 -10.74
C LEU A 154 25.33 -7.33 -11.38
N ASN A 155 25.49 -7.15 -12.68
CA ASN A 155 24.72 -6.26 -13.54
C ASN A 155 23.27 -6.74 -13.67
N TYR A 156 22.31 -5.88 -13.33
CA TYR A 156 21.00 -5.90 -13.99
C TYR A 156 20.26 -4.57 -13.82
N PHE A 157 20.70 -3.48 -14.46
CA PHE A 157 19.85 -2.32 -14.84
C PHE A 157 20.60 -1.45 -15.87
N PRO A 158 19.94 -0.94 -16.93
CA PRO A 158 20.54 0.03 -17.83
C PRO A 158 20.57 1.41 -17.17
N SER A 159 21.75 1.99 -17.14
CA SER A 159 22.09 3.31 -16.61
C SER A 159 21.37 4.44 -17.35
N LEU A 160 20.57 5.22 -16.62
CA LEU A 160 20.32 6.62 -16.96
C LEU A 160 21.41 7.44 -16.26
N GLU A 161 22.36 7.91 -17.05
CA GLU A 161 23.42 8.82 -16.63
C GLU A 161 22.82 10.14 -16.13
N ALA A 162 23.15 10.51 -14.89
CA ALA A 162 23.13 11.89 -14.45
C ALA A 162 24.59 12.36 -14.40
N ASN A 163 24.94 13.24 -15.33
CA ASN A 163 26.21 13.96 -15.34
C ASN A 163 26.33 14.81 -14.07
N CYS A 164 27.50 14.72 -13.41
CA CYS A 164 27.96 15.64 -12.38
C CYS A 164 28.34 17.00 -12.96
#